data_AF-A0A936UBP1-F1
#
_entry.id   AF-A0A936UBP1-F1
#
_cell.length_a   1.000
_cell.length_b   1.000
_cell.length_c   1.000
_cell.angle_alpha   90.00
_cell.angle_beta   90.00
_cell.angle_gamma   90.00
#
_symmetry.space_group_name_H-M   'P 1'
#
loop_
_entity.id
_entity.type
_entity.pdbx_description
1 polymer ?
#
loop_
_entity_poly.entity_id
_entity_poly.type
_entity_poly.pdbx_seq_one_letter_code
_entity_poly.pdbx_strand_id
1 'polypeptide(L)'
;MKKLMSCLALGACAMLLAVATAPAAFAQSDPQQGTFTLTEPLDVGTVTLQPGTYLIRVVLIDSNRDMLQVTTTDRSKVFVTVLSRPHVILDDEVMPESRYVVWATTPGQPRALKTWFSGDRTTGHDIVYPQGRAIELAAAAKESVIAIPDAVTETEYKTAPLLVVTPDRTVKPYDAMAAQTPRKPAPVAVAEARPSEQLPKTASRIPLFAGLGLLSLVGAFGLRALAIRAA
;
A
#
# COMPACT_ATOMS: atom_id res chain seq x y z
N MET A 1 -41.91 14.46 -49.85
CA MET A 1 -41.02 14.67 -48.68
C MET A 1 -40.27 13.38 -48.25
N LYS A 2 -39.96 12.44 -49.16
CA LYS A 2 -39.22 11.19 -48.82
C LYS A 2 -37.70 11.26 -49.08
N LYS A 3 -37.23 12.29 -49.81
CA LYS A 3 -35.81 12.42 -50.21
C LYS A 3 -34.95 13.28 -49.27
N LEU A 4 -35.56 14.05 -48.34
CA LEU A 4 -34.79 14.82 -47.35
C LEU A 4 -34.36 13.99 -46.12
N MET A 5 -35.13 12.97 -45.76
CA MET A 5 -34.82 12.11 -44.61
C MET A 5 -33.69 11.11 -44.88
N SER A 6 -33.31 10.88 -46.14
CA SER A 6 -32.26 9.94 -46.50
C SER A 6 -30.85 10.54 -46.40
N CYS A 7 -30.70 11.86 -46.54
CA CYS A 7 -29.40 12.52 -46.43
C CYS A 7 -29.03 12.90 -44.99
N LEU A 8 -30.02 13.10 -44.11
CA LEU A 8 -29.75 13.34 -42.68
C LEU A 8 -29.30 12.06 -41.94
N ALA A 9 -29.69 10.88 -42.42
CA ALA A 9 -29.28 9.61 -41.82
C ALA A 9 -27.83 9.21 -42.14
N LEU A 10 -27.26 9.73 -43.24
CA LEU A 10 -25.87 9.43 -43.63
C LEU A 10 -24.84 10.34 -42.95
N GLY A 11 -25.21 11.58 -42.58
CA GLY A 11 -24.29 12.51 -41.91
C GLY A 11 -24.07 12.22 -40.43
N ALA A 12 -25.06 11.65 -39.74
CA ALA A 12 -24.96 11.31 -38.32
C ALA A 12 -24.09 10.07 -38.04
N CYS A 13 -23.96 9.17 -39.02
CA CYS A 13 -23.15 7.95 -38.87
C CYS A 13 -21.63 8.24 -39.01
N ALA A 14 -21.25 9.28 -39.75
CA ALA A 14 -19.84 9.62 -39.98
C ALA A 14 -19.18 10.36 -38.80
N MET A 15 -19.93 11.06 -37.94
CA MET A 15 -19.38 11.68 -36.72
C MET A 15 -19.27 10.71 -35.54
N LEU A 16 -19.97 9.58 -35.56
CA LEU A 16 -19.91 8.56 -34.51
C LEU A 16 -18.71 7.60 -34.65
N LEU A 17 -18.00 7.60 -35.78
CA LEU A 17 -16.82 6.74 -35.99
C LEU A 17 -15.47 7.42 -35.65
N ALA A 18 -15.45 8.69 -35.26
CA ALA A 18 -14.19 9.40 -34.97
C ALA A 18 -13.77 9.38 -33.48
N VAL A 19 -14.55 8.76 -32.58
CA VAL A 19 -14.28 8.72 -31.12
C VAL A 19 -13.94 7.29 -30.66
N ALA A 20 -13.05 6.60 -31.37
CA ALA A 20 -12.68 5.22 -31.00
C ALA A 20 -11.19 4.89 -31.10
N THR A 21 -10.31 5.89 -31.05
CA THR A 21 -8.86 5.67 -30.94
C THR A 21 -8.26 6.47 -29.78
N ALA A 22 -8.92 6.48 -28.63
CA ALA A 22 -8.15 6.58 -27.39
C ALA A 22 -7.58 5.17 -27.14
N PRO A 23 -6.25 4.96 -27.13
CA PRO A 23 -5.73 3.72 -26.62
C PRO A 23 -6.26 3.58 -25.20
N ALA A 24 -7.11 2.58 -24.98
CA ALA A 24 -7.38 2.09 -23.65
C ALA A 24 -6.02 1.62 -23.13
N ALA A 25 -5.32 2.51 -22.43
CA ALA A 25 -4.16 2.15 -21.65
C ALA A 25 -4.70 1.26 -20.53
N PHE A 26 -4.75 -0.05 -20.80
CA PHE A 26 -4.87 -1.05 -19.78
C PHE A 26 -3.63 -0.89 -18.90
N ALA A 27 -3.73 -0.03 -17.88
CA ALA A 27 -2.80 -0.05 -16.78
C ALA A 27 -3.02 -1.40 -16.09
N GLN A 28 -2.31 -2.42 -16.56
CA GLN A 28 -2.21 -3.69 -15.86
C GLN A 28 -1.56 -3.36 -14.52
N SER A 29 -2.39 -3.20 -13.50
CA SER A 29 -1.96 -2.91 -12.14
C SER A 29 -1.29 -4.18 -11.63
N ASP A 30 0.02 -4.28 -11.81
CA ASP A 30 0.82 -5.28 -11.13
C ASP A 30 0.77 -4.96 -9.62
N PRO A 31 0.19 -5.84 -8.79
CA PRO A 31 0.04 -5.59 -7.36
C PRO A 31 1.40 -5.52 -6.64
N GLN A 32 2.45 -6.08 -7.25
CA GLN A 32 3.82 -6.12 -6.71
C GLN A 32 4.60 -4.83 -6.98
N GLN A 33 3.97 -3.77 -7.48
CA GLN A 33 4.60 -2.46 -7.65
C GLN A 33 3.74 -1.36 -7.05
N GLY A 34 4.37 -0.22 -6.74
CA GLY A 34 3.67 0.96 -6.26
C GLY A 34 4.49 2.23 -6.44
N THR A 35 3.79 3.37 -6.39
CA THR A 35 4.42 4.68 -6.30
C THR A 35 5.05 4.85 -4.93
N PHE A 36 6.31 5.23 -4.89
CA PHE A 36 7.08 5.47 -3.67
C PHE A 36 7.47 6.94 -3.59
N THR A 37 6.71 7.70 -2.81
CA THR A 37 6.89 9.15 -2.68
C THR A 37 7.57 9.48 -1.36
N LEU A 38 8.69 10.20 -1.44
CA LEU A 38 9.51 10.61 -0.32
C LEU A 38 9.48 12.13 -0.17
N THR A 39 9.22 12.59 1.05
CA THR A 39 9.28 14.02 1.41
C THR A 39 10.60 14.41 2.06
N GLU A 40 11.37 13.43 2.54
CA GLU A 40 12.64 13.58 3.24
C GLU A 40 13.62 12.52 2.73
N PRO A 41 14.94 12.73 2.87
CA PRO A 41 15.92 11.69 2.55
C PRO A 41 15.65 10.41 3.34
N LEU A 42 15.72 9.26 2.66
CA LEU A 42 15.44 7.96 3.25
C LEU A 42 16.48 6.93 2.82
N ASP A 43 17.12 6.30 3.80
CA ASP A 43 17.98 5.14 3.59
C ASP A 43 17.12 3.92 3.27
N VAL A 44 17.39 3.28 2.14
CA VAL A 44 16.65 2.10 1.66
C VAL A 44 17.55 0.86 1.57
N GLY A 45 18.59 0.79 2.41
CA GLY A 45 19.44 -0.38 2.57
C GLY A 45 20.90 -0.07 2.27
N THR A 46 21.20 0.20 0.99
CA THR A 46 22.56 0.50 0.51
C THR A 46 22.70 1.91 -0.05
N VAL A 47 21.57 2.60 -0.29
CA VAL A 47 21.51 3.93 -0.89
C VAL A 47 20.56 4.79 -0.07
N THR A 48 20.89 6.07 0.09
CA THR A 48 19.95 7.09 0.58
C THR A 48 19.26 7.77 -0.60
N LEU A 49 17.95 7.57 -0.73
CA LEU A 49 17.13 8.28 -1.72
C LEU A 49 16.84 9.69 -1.23
N GLN A 50 16.78 10.63 -2.17
CA GLN A 50 16.40 12.01 -1.92
C GLN A 50 14.87 12.18 -2.01
N PRO A 51 14.31 13.31 -1.53
CA PRO A 51 12.90 13.61 -1.74
C PRO A 51 12.52 13.54 -3.23
N GLY A 52 11.40 12.89 -3.54
CA GLY A 52 10.99 12.65 -4.92
C GLY A 52 9.96 11.53 -5.04
N THR A 53 9.57 11.25 -6.27
CA THR A 53 8.64 10.16 -6.60
C THR A 53 9.38 9.10 -7.40
N TYR A 54 9.29 7.87 -6.92
CA TYR A 54 9.94 6.69 -7.46
C TYR A 54 8.90 5.62 -7.76
N LEU A 55 9.31 4.60 -8.51
CA LEU A 55 8.58 3.35 -8.64
C LEU A 55 9.34 2.28 -7.85
N ILE A 56 8.67 1.67 -6.87
CA ILE A 56 9.19 0.51 -6.16
C ILE A 56 8.43 -0.73 -6.62
N ARG A 57 9.16 -1.84 -6.80
CA ARG A 57 8.58 -3.13 -7.18
C ARG A 57 9.24 -4.28 -6.45
N VAL A 58 8.47 -5.34 -6.25
CA VAL A 58 8.91 -6.60 -5.69
C VAL A 58 9.32 -7.52 -6.84
N VAL A 59 10.43 -8.21 -6.66
CA VAL A 59 10.87 -9.32 -7.50
C VAL A 59 11.00 -10.54 -6.60
N LEU A 60 10.10 -11.49 -6.76
CA LEU A 60 10.13 -12.74 -5.99
C LEU A 60 11.35 -13.57 -6.43
N ILE A 61 12.21 -13.94 -5.48
CA ILE A 61 13.44 -14.70 -5.77
C ILE A 61 13.44 -16.08 -5.10
N ASP A 62 12.73 -16.23 -3.99
CA ASP A 62 12.45 -17.48 -3.27
C ASP A 62 11.24 -17.30 -2.32
N SER A 63 10.73 -18.38 -1.73
CA SER A 63 9.52 -18.40 -0.87
C SER A 63 9.51 -17.43 0.32
N ASN A 64 10.68 -17.14 0.89
CA ASN A 64 10.85 -16.25 2.06
C ASN A 64 11.82 -15.09 1.77
N ARG A 65 12.16 -14.87 0.51
CA ARG A 65 13.13 -13.86 0.08
C ARG A 65 12.61 -13.21 -1.17
N ASP A 66 12.49 -11.89 -1.08
CA ASP A 66 12.12 -11.05 -2.19
C ASP A 66 13.22 -10.03 -2.42
N MET A 67 13.09 -9.30 -3.52
CA MET A 67 13.96 -8.19 -3.82
C MET A 67 13.12 -6.95 -4.08
N LEU A 68 13.40 -5.87 -3.35
CA LEU A 68 12.80 -4.58 -3.64
C LEU A 68 13.72 -3.82 -4.59
N GLN A 69 13.15 -3.45 -5.74
CA GLN A 69 13.83 -2.66 -6.74
C GLN A 69 13.18 -1.28 -6.82
N VAL A 70 13.97 -0.24 -6.58
CA VAL A 70 13.53 1.16 -6.68
C VAL A 70 14.11 1.80 -7.93
N THR A 71 13.23 2.40 -8.73
CA THR A 71 13.55 2.97 -10.03
C THR A 71 12.94 4.37 -10.19
N THR A 72 13.33 5.08 -11.25
CA THR A 72 12.57 6.24 -11.73
C THR A 72 11.16 5.85 -12.17
N THR A 73 10.22 6.79 -12.20
CA THR A 73 8.82 6.52 -12.58
C THR A 73 8.66 5.99 -14.00
N ASP A 74 9.57 6.35 -14.90
CA ASP A 74 9.67 5.86 -16.29
C ASP A 74 10.50 4.56 -16.42
N ARG A 75 11.04 4.04 -15.31
CA ARG A 75 11.91 2.85 -15.22
C ARG A 75 13.24 2.95 -15.97
N SER A 76 13.65 4.15 -16.38
CA SER A 76 14.90 4.36 -17.12
C SER A 76 16.16 4.14 -16.27
N LYS A 77 16.07 4.33 -14.95
CA LYS A 77 17.19 4.15 -14.02
C LYS A 77 16.77 3.37 -12.78
N VAL A 78 17.59 2.37 -12.42
CA VAL A 78 17.53 1.68 -11.13
C VAL A 78 18.39 2.45 -10.13
N PHE A 79 17.81 2.81 -8.98
CA PHE A 79 18.54 3.44 -7.89
C PHE A 79 19.10 2.43 -6.91
N VAL A 80 18.30 1.42 -6.57
CA VAL A 80 18.71 0.38 -5.64
C VAL A 80 17.94 -0.91 -5.88
N THR A 81 18.61 -2.01 -5.59
CA THR A 81 18.04 -3.35 -5.49
C THR A 81 18.48 -3.94 -4.16
N VAL A 82 17.53 -4.22 -3.26
CA VAL A 82 17.82 -4.73 -1.91
C VAL A 82 17.07 -6.00 -1.62
N LEU A 83 17.69 -6.87 -0.82
CA LEU A 83 17.02 -8.05 -0.27
C LEU A 83 15.94 -7.60 0.72
N SER A 84 14.79 -8.24 0.62
CA SER A 84 13.69 -8.08 1.56
C SER A 84 13.08 -9.43 1.89
N ARG A 85 12.16 -9.41 2.85
CA ARG A 85 11.38 -10.59 3.23
C ARG A 85 9.90 -10.24 3.33
N PRO A 86 9.01 -11.20 3.03
CA PRO A 86 7.59 -11.04 3.28
C PRO A 86 7.34 -10.65 4.74
N HIS A 87 6.58 -9.58 4.95
CA HIS A 87 6.11 -9.12 6.23
C HIS A 87 4.64 -9.51 6.39
N VAL A 88 4.35 -10.27 7.44
CA VAL A 88 2.98 -10.66 7.79
C VAL A 88 2.32 -9.51 8.52
N ILE A 89 1.34 -8.89 7.87
CA ILE A 89 0.54 -7.82 8.46
C ILE A 89 -0.38 -8.44 9.51
N LEU A 90 -0.30 -7.93 10.74
CA LEU A 90 -1.18 -8.36 11.84
C LEU A 90 -2.48 -7.54 11.85
N ASP A 91 -3.56 -8.10 12.40
CA ASP A 91 -4.88 -7.45 12.44
C ASP A 91 -4.88 -6.10 13.19
N ASP A 92 -3.97 -5.93 14.15
CA ASP A 92 -3.78 -4.71 14.94
C ASP A 92 -2.77 -3.72 14.34
N GLU A 93 -2.10 -4.09 13.24
CA GLU A 93 -1.10 -3.25 12.61
C GLU A 93 -1.74 -2.17 11.72
N VAL A 94 -1.50 -0.91 12.09
CA VAL A 94 -2.00 0.24 11.32
C VAL A 94 -1.02 0.55 10.18
N MET A 95 -1.48 0.31 8.95
CA MET A 95 -0.78 0.72 7.73
C MET A 95 -0.76 2.25 7.62
N PRO A 96 0.42 2.91 7.58
CA PRO A 96 0.48 4.35 7.36
C PRO A 96 0.09 4.73 5.93
N GLU A 97 -0.46 5.94 5.74
CA GLU A 97 -0.80 6.50 4.43
C GLU A 97 0.40 6.57 3.48
N SER A 98 1.60 6.76 4.03
CA SER A 98 2.87 6.74 3.30
C SER A 98 3.19 5.38 2.69
N ARG A 99 2.53 4.30 3.14
CA ARG A 99 2.77 2.91 2.73
C ARG A 99 4.14 2.36 3.12
N TYR A 100 4.80 2.96 4.10
CA TYR A 100 6.04 2.43 4.66
C TYR A 100 6.23 2.80 6.14
N VAL A 101 6.92 1.91 6.86
CA VAL A 101 7.41 2.11 8.22
C VAL A 101 8.90 2.38 8.17
N VAL A 102 9.42 3.16 9.11
CA VAL A 102 10.84 3.51 9.20
C VAL A 102 11.45 3.09 10.53
N TRP A 103 12.73 2.76 10.50
CA TRP A 103 13.59 2.66 11.68
C TRP A 103 13.93 4.06 12.19
N ALA A 104 14.01 4.19 13.51
CA ALA A 104 14.67 5.32 14.13
C ALA A 104 16.19 5.21 13.91
N THR A 105 16.82 6.33 13.59
CA THR A 105 18.26 6.45 13.36
C THR A 105 18.88 7.44 14.33
N THR A 106 20.21 7.48 14.41
CA THR A 106 20.91 8.49 15.21
C THR A 106 20.53 9.91 14.73
N PRO A 107 20.33 10.88 15.64
CA PRO A 107 20.01 12.25 15.25
C PRO A 107 20.99 12.81 14.21
N GLY A 108 20.44 13.43 13.16
CA GLY A 108 21.22 13.98 12.05
C GLY A 108 21.46 13.01 10.87
N GLN A 109 21.11 11.74 11.00
CA GLN A 109 21.09 10.80 9.87
C GLN A 109 19.68 10.68 9.26
N PRO A 110 19.58 10.38 7.94
CA PRO A 110 18.32 9.98 7.32
C PRO A 110 17.68 8.83 8.09
N ARG A 111 16.33 8.78 8.12
CA ARG A 111 15.62 7.59 8.61
C ARG A 111 15.84 6.44 7.63
N ALA A 112 15.71 5.21 8.11
CA ALA A 112 15.89 4.02 7.29
C ALA A 112 14.56 3.29 7.08
N LEU A 113 14.31 2.80 5.88
CA LEU A 113 13.09 2.07 5.53
C LEU A 113 13.08 0.72 6.25
N LYS A 114 12.05 0.48 7.06
CA LYS A 114 11.85 -0.78 7.78
C LYS A 114 11.03 -1.75 6.93
N THR A 115 9.82 -1.32 6.60
CA THR A 115 8.83 -2.13 5.88
C THR A 115 8.20 -1.27 4.80
N TRP A 116 8.03 -1.81 3.60
CA TRP A 116 7.23 -1.21 2.54
C TRP A 116 6.01 -2.08 2.24
N PHE A 117 4.85 -1.47 1.99
CA PHE A 117 3.59 -2.18 1.72
C PHE A 117 3.17 -2.06 0.25
N SER A 118 2.92 -3.21 -0.39
CA SER A 118 2.58 -3.32 -1.81
C SER A 118 1.22 -2.74 -2.16
N GLY A 119 1.01 -2.30 -3.42
CA GLY A 119 -0.17 -1.54 -3.83
C GLY A 119 -1.52 -2.15 -3.43
N ASP A 120 -1.60 -3.48 -3.39
CA ASP A 120 -2.76 -4.28 -2.97
C ASP A 120 -3.13 -4.19 -1.48
N ARG A 121 -2.27 -3.59 -0.64
CA ARG A 121 -2.42 -3.43 0.83
C ARG A 121 -2.49 -4.74 1.62
N THR A 122 -2.18 -5.87 0.99
CA THR A 122 -2.25 -7.20 1.64
C THR A 122 -0.89 -7.80 1.93
N THR A 123 0.18 -7.23 1.38
CA THR A 123 1.55 -7.73 1.55
C THR A 123 2.48 -6.60 1.98
N GLY A 124 3.36 -6.89 2.94
CA GLY A 124 4.48 -6.04 3.31
C GLY A 124 5.81 -6.69 2.99
N HIS A 125 6.87 -5.89 2.92
CA HIS A 125 8.23 -6.36 2.68
C HIS A 125 9.20 -5.66 3.63
N ASP A 126 9.79 -6.42 4.55
CA ASP A 126 10.81 -5.95 5.48
C ASP A 126 12.18 -5.92 4.79
N ILE A 127 12.89 -4.80 4.85
CA ILE A 127 14.22 -4.67 4.27
C ILE A 127 15.25 -5.41 5.12
N VAL A 128 16.12 -6.17 4.47
CA VAL A 128 17.31 -6.79 5.07
C VAL A 128 18.51 -5.89 4.83
N TYR A 129 19.13 -5.42 5.91
CA TYR A 129 20.25 -4.48 5.84
C TYR A 129 21.61 -5.20 5.84
N PRO A 130 22.65 -4.62 5.21
CA PRO A 130 24.02 -5.04 5.47
C PRO A 130 24.34 -5.00 6.97
N GLN A 131 25.08 -5.99 7.46
CA GLN A 131 25.38 -6.20 8.88
C GLN A 131 25.91 -4.93 9.57
N GLY A 132 26.85 -4.21 8.95
CA GLY A 132 27.39 -2.98 9.53
C GLY A 132 26.30 -1.93 9.80
N ARG A 133 25.40 -1.74 8.83
CA ARG A 133 24.27 -0.80 8.95
C ARG A 133 23.22 -1.28 9.95
N ALA A 134 22.93 -2.59 9.96
CA ALA A 134 21.99 -3.18 10.90
C ALA A 134 22.42 -3.01 12.37
N ILE A 135 23.72 -3.03 12.67
CA ILE A 135 24.26 -2.73 14.01
C ILE A 135 23.92 -1.31 14.47
N GLU A 136 24.05 -0.33 13.59
CA GLU A 136 23.71 1.06 13.89
C GLU A 136 22.21 1.23 14.11
N LEU A 137 21.40 0.65 13.22
CA LEU A 137 19.94 0.70 13.29
C LEU A 137 19.42 0.02 14.56
N ALA A 138 19.92 -1.17 14.89
CA ALA A 138 19.46 -1.92 16.06
C ALA A 138 19.76 -1.17 17.36
N ALA A 139 20.94 -0.55 17.47
CA ALA A 139 21.32 0.24 18.63
C ALA A 139 20.49 1.54 18.74
N ALA A 140 20.23 2.22 17.62
CA ALA A 140 19.47 3.47 17.59
C ALA A 140 17.97 3.25 17.86
N ALA A 141 17.37 2.25 17.21
CA ALA A 141 15.95 1.92 17.34
C ALA A 141 15.62 1.12 18.60
N LYS A 142 16.63 0.56 19.29
CA LYS A 142 16.46 -0.37 20.41
C LYS A 142 15.57 -1.59 20.05
N GLU A 143 15.63 -2.01 18.80
CA GLU A 143 14.90 -3.15 18.27
C GLU A 143 15.87 -4.03 17.46
N SER A 144 15.62 -5.33 17.41
CA SER A 144 16.44 -6.24 16.59
C SER A 144 16.20 -6.02 15.10
N VAL A 145 17.27 -6.01 14.31
CA VAL A 145 17.24 -5.80 12.86
C VAL A 145 17.75 -7.05 12.14
N ILE A 146 17.03 -7.48 11.11
CA ILE A 146 17.46 -8.59 10.25
C ILE A 146 18.54 -8.08 9.31
N ALA A 147 19.62 -8.85 9.20
CA ALA A 147 20.79 -8.46 8.44
C ALA A 147 21.31 -9.57 7.52
N ILE A 148 22.21 -9.16 6.63
CA ILE A 148 22.99 -10.01 5.74
C ILE A 148 24.47 -9.60 5.83
N PRO A 149 25.44 -10.51 5.61
CA PRO A 149 26.85 -10.11 5.61
C PRO A 149 27.13 -9.00 4.58
N ASP A 150 28.02 -8.06 4.93
CA ASP A 150 28.25 -6.84 4.13
C ASP A 150 28.81 -7.10 2.71
N ALA A 151 29.47 -8.23 2.49
CA ALA A 151 30.11 -8.57 1.21
C ALA A 151 29.19 -9.33 0.24
N VAL A 152 27.90 -9.46 0.54
CA VAL A 152 26.94 -10.22 -0.29
C VAL A 152 26.45 -9.39 -1.47
N THR A 153 26.50 -9.96 -2.67
CA THR A 153 25.96 -9.35 -3.88
C THR A 153 24.52 -9.79 -4.19
N GLU A 154 23.83 -9.08 -5.09
CA GLU A 154 22.46 -9.41 -5.51
C GLU A 154 22.30 -10.86 -6.00
N THR A 155 23.34 -11.42 -6.63
CA THR A 155 23.31 -12.80 -7.15
C THR A 155 23.28 -13.86 -6.06
N GLU A 156 23.72 -13.52 -4.86
CA GLU A 156 23.84 -14.41 -3.71
C GLU A 156 22.67 -14.28 -2.73
N TYR A 157 21.76 -13.32 -2.95
CA TYR A 157 20.62 -13.04 -2.07
C TYR A 157 19.76 -14.27 -1.76
N LYS A 158 19.66 -15.22 -2.69
CA LYS A 158 18.90 -16.47 -2.51
C LYS A 158 19.51 -17.37 -1.44
N THR A 159 20.83 -17.46 -1.37
CA THR A 159 21.56 -18.45 -0.56
C THR A 159 22.29 -17.86 0.64
N ALA A 160 22.49 -16.55 0.66
CA ALA A 160 23.23 -15.87 1.70
C ALA A 160 22.58 -16.06 3.09
N PRO A 161 23.39 -16.31 4.14
CA PRO A 161 22.88 -16.52 5.49
C PRO A 161 22.26 -15.22 6.01
N LEU A 162 21.09 -15.35 6.65
CA LEU A 162 20.47 -14.24 7.36
C LEU A 162 20.97 -14.21 8.80
N LEU A 163 21.08 -13.00 9.32
CA LEU A 163 21.54 -12.69 10.66
C LEU A 163 20.47 -11.86 11.37
N VAL A 164 20.52 -11.87 12.70
CA VAL A 164 19.78 -10.93 13.55
C VAL A 164 20.79 -10.16 14.36
N VAL A 165 20.68 -8.84 14.28
CA VAL A 165 21.46 -7.93 15.11
C VAL A 165 20.55 -7.40 16.21
N THR A 166 20.93 -7.61 17.46
CA THR A 166 20.18 -7.15 18.62
C THR A 166 20.63 -5.74 19.06
N PRO A 167 19.85 -5.03 19.89
CA PRO A 167 20.18 -3.66 20.33
C PRO A 167 21.53 -3.50 21.04
N ASP A 168 22.00 -4.56 21.70
CA ASP A 168 23.32 -4.68 22.33
C ASP A 168 24.47 -4.93 21.33
N ARG A 169 24.19 -4.82 20.01
CA ARG A 169 25.12 -5.04 18.90
C ARG A 169 25.63 -6.49 18.80
N THR A 170 24.90 -7.44 19.37
CA THR A 170 25.21 -8.86 19.23
C THR A 170 24.61 -9.38 17.93
N VAL A 171 25.44 -10.09 17.15
CA VAL A 171 25.04 -10.72 15.89
C VAL A 171 24.80 -12.21 16.13
N LYS A 172 23.61 -12.70 15.77
CA LYS A 172 23.24 -14.12 15.87
C LYS A 172 22.75 -14.63 14.51
N PRO A 173 22.89 -15.94 14.22
CA PRO A 173 22.20 -16.53 13.08
C PRO A 173 20.69 -16.28 13.16
N TYR A 174 20.07 -15.98 12.02
CA TYR A 174 18.61 -15.81 11.97
C TYR A 174 17.93 -17.18 12.17
N ASP A 175 17.17 -17.29 13.25
CA ASP A 175 16.29 -18.42 13.51
C ASP A 175 14.86 -18.07 13.06
N ALA A 176 14.41 -18.73 11.98
CA ALA A 176 13.08 -18.51 11.41
C ALA A 176 11.94 -18.91 12.35
N MET A 177 12.18 -19.80 13.33
CA MET A 177 11.16 -20.23 14.30
C MET A 177 11.01 -19.23 15.44
N ALA A 178 12.10 -18.60 15.90
CA ALA A 178 12.05 -17.59 16.95
C ALA A 178 11.41 -16.26 16.49
N ALA A 179 11.44 -15.96 15.19
CA ALA A 179 10.90 -14.71 14.64
C ALA A 179 9.37 -14.71 14.45
N GLN A 180 8.70 -15.87 14.55
CA GLN A 180 7.25 -16.01 14.42
C GLN A 180 6.51 -15.88 15.76
N THR A 181 7.24 -15.74 16.87
CA THR A 181 6.60 -15.42 18.15
C THR A 181 6.15 -13.95 18.08
N PRO A 182 4.87 -13.64 18.39
CA PRO A 182 4.39 -12.26 18.37
C PRO A 182 5.34 -11.39 19.18
N ARG A 183 5.85 -10.32 18.55
CA ARG A 183 6.69 -9.31 19.19
C ARG A 183 5.85 -8.71 20.30
N LYS A 184 5.98 -9.23 21.53
CA LYS A 184 5.30 -8.69 22.71
C LYS A 184 5.59 -7.20 22.72
N PRO A 185 4.60 -6.31 22.56
CA PRO A 185 4.86 -4.89 22.65
C PRO A 185 5.50 -4.65 24.01
N ALA A 186 6.68 -4.02 24.01
CA ALA A 186 7.16 -3.41 25.24
C ALA A 186 6.02 -2.52 25.76
N PRO A 187 5.73 -2.51 27.07
CA PRO A 187 4.67 -1.68 27.60
C PRO A 187 5.04 -0.24 27.29
N VAL A 188 4.45 0.31 26.23
CA VAL A 188 4.40 1.73 26.01
C VAL A 188 3.72 2.24 27.26
N ALA A 189 4.45 2.99 28.08
CA ALA A 189 3.84 3.81 29.11
C ALA A 189 2.92 4.77 28.36
N VAL A 190 1.66 4.37 28.24
CA VAL A 190 0.58 5.20 27.75
C VAL A 190 0.49 6.33 28.76
N ALA A 191 1.10 7.46 28.42
CA ALA A 191 0.71 8.72 29.00
C ALA A 191 -0.81 8.81 28.79
N GLU A 192 -1.51 8.81 29.91
CA GLU A 192 -2.95 8.80 30.10
C GLU A 192 -3.68 9.64 29.04
N ALA A 193 -4.07 8.99 27.94
CA ALA A 193 -5.01 9.53 26.98
C ALA A 193 -6.39 9.38 27.62
N ARG A 194 -6.98 10.54 27.93
CA ARG A 194 -8.32 10.70 28.48
C ARG A 194 -9.33 9.78 27.76
N PRO A 195 -10.35 9.25 28.46
CA PRO A 195 -11.37 8.40 27.84
C PRO A 195 -11.93 9.07 26.59
N SER A 196 -11.75 8.42 25.45
CA SER A 196 -12.37 8.82 24.19
C SER A 196 -13.88 8.78 24.35
N GLU A 197 -14.51 9.95 24.29
CA GLU A 197 -15.96 10.08 24.09
C GLU A 197 -16.36 9.24 22.87
N GLN A 198 -17.16 8.20 23.12
CA GLN A 198 -17.84 7.46 22.07
C GLN A 198 -18.71 8.43 21.28
N LEU A 199 -18.39 8.64 20.00
CA LEU A 199 -19.28 9.33 19.08
C LEU A 199 -20.61 8.55 19.01
N PRO A 200 -21.78 9.22 19.06
CA PRO A 200 -23.05 8.53 18.99
C PRO A 200 -23.20 7.87 17.62
N LYS A 201 -23.64 6.60 17.62
CA LYS A 201 -24.06 5.89 16.41
C LYS A 201 -25.22 6.64 15.75
N THR A 202 -24.93 7.52 14.79
CA THR A 202 -25.96 8.15 13.95
C THR A 202 -26.25 7.25 12.74
N ALA A 203 -26.79 6.07 13.00
CA ALA A 203 -27.56 5.35 11.99
C ALA A 203 -28.85 6.15 11.74
N SER A 204 -28.76 7.06 10.78
CA SER A 204 -29.82 8.00 10.43
C SER A 204 -31.05 7.28 9.86
N ARG A 205 -32.26 7.66 10.29
CA ARG A 205 -33.56 7.06 9.92
C ARG A 205 -34.06 7.44 8.50
N ILE A 206 -33.18 7.91 7.63
CA ILE A 206 -33.51 8.37 6.27
C ILE A 206 -34.23 7.31 5.41
N PRO A 207 -33.92 6.00 5.43
CA PRO A 207 -34.65 5.04 4.59
C PRO A 207 -36.12 4.86 5.01
N LEU A 208 -36.47 5.15 6.26
CA LEU A 208 -37.84 5.02 6.78
C LEU A 208 -38.76 6.12 6.23
N PHE A 209 -38.27 7.36 6.12
CA PHE A 209 -39.04 8.46 5.52
C PHE A 209 -39.17 8.33 4.00
N ALA A 210 -38.13 7.82 3.32
CA ALA A 210 -38.21 7.50 1.90
C ALA A 210 -39.30 6.45 1.59
N GLY A 211 -39.44 5.44 2.46
CA GLY A 211 -40.50 4.43 2.34
C GLY A 211 -41.92 4.98 2.48
N LEU A 212 -42.14 5.91 3.41
CA LEU A 212 -43.45 6.58 3.60
C LEU A 212 -43.84 7.43 2.38
N GLY A 213 -42.88 8.13 1.76
CA GLY A 213 -43.12 8.91 0.54
C GLY A 213 -43.55 8.04 -0.64
N LEU A 214 -42.91 6.89 -0.83
CA LEU A 214 -43.25 5.95 -1.92
C LEU A 214 -44.66 5.37 -1.74
N LEU A 215 -45.05 5.03 -0.50
CA LEU A 215 -46.40 4.55 -0.18
C LEU A 215 -47.50 5.57 -0.50
N SER A 216 -47.25 6.86 -0.25
CA SER A 216 -48.22 7.92 -0.53
C SER A 216 -48.46 8.10 -2.05
N LEU A 217 -47.40 8.01 -2.86
CA LEU A 217 -47.52 8.06 -4.32
C LEU A 217 -48.32 6.87 -4.88
N VAL A 218 -48.04 5.65 -4.41
CA VAL A 218 -48.78 4.45 -4.85
C VAL A 218 -50.27 4.54 -4.49
N GLY A 219 -50.60 5.02 -3.28
CA GLY A 219 -52.00 5.20 -2.85
C GLY A 219 -52.77 6.20 -3.72
N ALA A 220 -52.15 7.34 -4.07
CA ALA A 220 -52.78 8.37 -4.88
C ALA A 220 -53.09 7.89 -6.32
N PHE A 221 -52.17 7.14 -6.95
CA PHE A 221 -52.41 6.57 -8.27
C PHE A 221 -53.48 5.46 -8.25
N GLY A 222 -53.52 4.65 -7.18
CA GLY A 222 -54.55 3.61 -7.01
C GLY A 222 -55.97 4.18 -6.89
N LEU A 223 -56.16 5.20 -6.04
CA LEU A 223 -57.46 5.86 -5.87
C LEU A 223 -57.91 6.59 -7.14
N ARG A 224 -56.99 7.25 -7.86
CA ARG A 224 -57.30 7.93 -9.12
C ARG A 224 -57.72 6.95 -10.22
N ALA A 225 -57.08 5.78 -10.30
CA ALA A 225 -57.47 4.74 -11.27
C ALA A 225 -58.86 4.15 -10.98
N LEU A 226 -59.22 4.01 -9.71
CA LEU A 226 -60.56 3.56 -9.30
C LEU A 226 -61.65 4.62 -9.58
N ALA A 227 -61.35 5.90 -9.36
CA ALA A 227 -62.28 6.99 -9.64
C ALA A 227 -62.57 7.17 -11.14
N ILE A 228 -61.57 6.98 -12.00
CA ILE A 228 -61.74 7.04 -13.48
C ILE A 228 -62.55 5.84 -14.01
N ARG A 229 -62.63 4.75 -13.25
CA ARG A 229 -63.39 3.54 -13.63
C ARG A 229 -64.85 3.56 -13.16
N ALA A 230 -65.19 4.50 -12.28
CA ALA A 230 -66.53 4.68 -11.71
C ALA A 230 -67.29 5.90 -12.28
N ALA A 231 -66.67 6.63 -13.21
CA ALA A 231 -67.27 7.69 -14.03
C ALA A 231 -67.39 7.21 -15.48
#